data_AF-A0A2J2H863-F1
#
_entry.id   AF-A0A2J2H863-F1
#
_cell.length_a   1.000
_cell.length_b   1.000
_cell.length_c   1.000
_cell.angle_alpha   90.00
_cell.angle_beta   90.00
_cell.angle_gamma   90.00
#
_symmetry.space_group_name_H-M   'P 1'
#
loop_
_entity.id
_entity.type
_entity.pdbx_description
1 polymer ?
#
loop_
_entity_poly.entity_id
_entity_poly.type
_entity_poly.pdbx_seq_one_letter_code
_entity_poly.pdbx_strand_id
1 'polypeptide(L)'
;MYEVLDYKKDPRSYVRAKVLEGLIEGRLALEMLRKGFLTNSASKAFISVKAIVSALVVKNLDRIIKDKPEKERGWYEKVGYSAPTTGLIGISYDLERLGYNVGLIVRIALTLHAFSYNGFNPNLANHRNEEEVEKDIMSIIQFLTNNVKKYFEDTWNEKLEKELKALTTVQQP
;
A
#
# COMPACT_ATOMS: atom_id res chain seq x y z
N MET A 1 -7.81 -3.93 -20.59
CA MET A 1 -6.48 -4.58 -20.69
C MET A 1 -5.57 -3.78 -19.78
N TYR A 2 -5.08 -4.35 -18.67
CA TYR A 2 -4.06 -3.68 -17.87
C TYR A 2 -2.81 -3.60 -18.73
N GLU A 3 -2.40 -2.40 -19.10
CA GLU A 3 -1.10 -2.19 -19.72
C GLU A 3 -0.06 -2.75 -18.75
N VAL A 4 0.79 -3.68 -19.20
CA VAL A 4 1.88 -4.19 -18.36
C VAL A 4 2.85 -3.03 -18.19
N LEU A 5 2.71 -2.33 -17.06
CA LEU A 5 3.57 -1.20 -16.72
C LEU A 5 4.96 -1.72 -16.42
N ASP A 6 5.88 -1.51 -17.35
CA ASP A 6 7.30 -1.80 -17.16
C ASP A 6 7.97 -0.61 -16.46
N TYR A 7 8.29 -0.81 -15.18
CA TYR A 7 8.96 0.19 -14.35
C TYR A 7 10.35 0.58 -14.91
N LYS A 8 11.00 -0.28 -15.71
CA LYS A 8 12.30 0.02 -16.32
C LYS A 8 12.17 0.96 -17.51
N LYS A 9 11.09 0.83 -18.28
CA LYS A 9 10.84 1.65 -19.46
C LYS A 9 10.32 3.04 -19.10
N ASP A 10 9.37 3.12 -18.17
CA ASP A 10 8.80 4.38 -17.69
C ASP A 10 8.49 4.31 -16.18
N PRO A 11 9.49 4.57 -15.32
CA PRO A 11 9.31 4.51 -13.87
C PRO A 11 8.32 5.56 -13.36
N ARG A 12 8.23 6.74 -14.00
CA ARG A 12 7.29 7.79 -13.56
C ARG A 12 5.85 7.37 -13.82
N SER A 13 5.55 6.80 -14.98
CA SER A 13 4.20 6.29 -15.27
C SER A 13 3.85 5.09 -14.40
N TYR A 14 4.80 4.19 -14.14
CA TYR A 14 4.61 3.09 -13.18
C TYR A 14 4.25 3.62 -11.78
N VAL A 15 5.03 4.58 -11.26
CA VAL A 15 4.78 5.20 -9.95
C VAL A 15 3.38 5.82 -9.91
N ARG A 16 3.01 6.64 -10.91
CA ARG A 16 1.69 7.26 -10.96
C ARG A 16 0.55 6.25 -10.97
N ALA A 17 0.68 5.19 -11.78
CA ALA A 17 -0.33 4.15 -11.84
C ALA A 17 -0.47 3.38 -10.52
N LYS A 18 0.64 3.11 -9.82
CA LYS A 18 0.61 2.46 -8.51
C LYS A 18 0.07 3.35 -7.41
N VAL A 19 0.33 4.66 -7.44
CA VAL A 19 -0.31 5.61 -6.53
C VAL A 19 -1.82 5.66 -6.78
N LEU A 20 -2.23 5.69 -8.05
CA LEU A 20 -3.64 5.66 -8.43
C LEU A 20 -4.33 4.37 -7.93
N GLU A 21 -3.71 3.21 -8.16
CA GLU A 21 -4.16 1.91 -7.66
C GLU A 21 -4.31 1.93 -6.14
N GLY A 22 -3.31 2.46 -5.42
CA GLY A 22 -3.35 2.60 -3.97
C GLY A 22 -4.55 3.41 -3.47
N LEU A 23 -4.82 4.56 -4.10
CA LEU A 23 -5.95 5.41 -3.73
C LEU A 23 -7.30 4.76 -4.06
N ILE A 24 -7.44 4.14 -5.24
CA ILE A 24 -8.66 3.43 -5.65
C ILE A 24 -8.96 2.27 -4.70
N GLU A 25 -7.96 1.44 -4.40
CA GLU A 25 -8.13 0.27 -3.52
C GLU A 25 -8.42 0.72 -2.08
N GLY A 26 -7.84 1.82 -1.61
CA GLY A 26 -8.19 2.43 -0.32
C GLY A 26 -9.65 2.90 -0.28
N ARG A 27 -10.14 3.52 -1.36
CA ARG A 27 -11.55 3.94 -1.47
C ARG A 27 -12.50 2.74 -1.47
N LEU A 28 -12.16 1.70 -2.24
CA LEU A 28 -12.93 0.45 -2.25
C LEU A 28 -12.95 -0.22 -0.87
N ALA A 29 -11.84 -0.20 -0.13
CA ALA A 29 -11.78 -0.69 1.24
C ALA A 29 -12.82 0.01 2.12
N LEU A 30 -12.87 1.34 2.06
CA LEU A 30 -13.81 2.14 2.84
C LEU A 30 -15.28 1.92 2.43
N GLU A 31 -15.55 1.77 1.13
CA GLU A 31 -16.88 1.43 0.61
C GLU A 31 -17.34 0.06 1.09
N MET A 32 -16.45 -0.93 1.14
CA MET A 32 -16.75 -2.28 1.65
C MET A 32 -16.96 -2.28 3.16
N LEU A 33 -16.16 -1.50 3.89
CA LEU A 33 -16.29 -1.34 5.34
C LEU A 33 -17.69 -0.84 5.71
N ARG A 34 -18.16 0.23 5.04
CA ARG A 34 -19.49 0.81 5.24
C ARG A 34 -20.65 -0.14 4.96
N LYS A 35 -20.41 -1.20 4.17
CA LYS A 35 -21.40 -2.23 3.85
C LYS A 35 -21.28 -3.47 4.75
N GLY A 36 -20.38 -3.47 5.73
CA GLY A 36 -20.13 -4.61 6.63
C GLY A 36 -19.29 -5.73 6.03
N PHE A 37 -18.65 -5.53 4.87
CA PHE A 37 -17.84 -6.55 4.21
C PHE A 37 -16.39 -6.52 4.72
N LEU A 38 -16.16 -6.94 5.97
CA LEU A 38 -14.88 -6.79 6.67
C LEU A 38 -13.71 -7.51 5.99
N THR A 39 -13.85 -8.77 5.57
CA THR A 39 -12.76 -9.52 4.92
C THR A 39 -12.40 -8.93 3.56
N ASN A 40 -13.39 -8.50 2.78
CA ASN A 40 -13.17 -7.81 1.51
C ASN A 40 -12.51 -6.44 1.72
N SER A 41 -12.97 -5.67 2.73
CA SER A 41 -12.39 -4.38 3.08
C SER A 41 -10.91 -4.53 3.49
N ALA A 42 -10.60 -5.52 4.33
CA ALA A 42 -9.24 -5.85 4.74
C ALA A 42 -8.34 -6.22 3.54
N SER A 43 -8.86 -7.02 2.60
CA SER A 43 -8.14 -7.34 1.36
C SER A 43 -7.80 -6.08 0.55
N LYS A 44 -8.77 -5.17 0.38
CA LYS A 44 -8.59 -3.91 -0.35
C LYS A 44 -7.61 -2.96 0.33
N ALA A 45 -7.69 -2.85 1.65
CA ALA A 45 -6.75 -2.06 2.43
C ALA A 45 -5.30 -2.58 2.30
N PHE A 46 -5.12 -3.91 2.31
CA PHE A 46 -3.82 -4.54 2.08
C PHE A 46 -3.25 -4.25 0.68
N ILE A 47 -4.07 -4.42 -0.38
CA ILE A 47 -3.63 -4.13 -1.75
C ILE A 47 -3.26 -2.65 -1.92
N SER A 48 -4.02 -1.75 -1.28
CA SER A 48 -3.71 -0.32 -1.25
C SER A 48 -2.30 -0.04 -0.74
N VAL A 49 -1.94 -0.62 0.42
CA VAL A 49 -0.59 -0.46 1.00
C VAL A 49 0.48 -1.04 0.10
N LYS A 50 0.26 -2.23 -0.50
CA LYS A 50 1.22 -2.81 -1.46
C LYS A 50 1.47 -1.90 -2.65
N ALA A 51 0.43 -1.29 -3.21
CA ALA A 51 0.56 -0.40 -4.35
C ALA A 51 1.38 0.86 -3.98
N ILE A 52 1.10 1.48 -2.82
CA ILE A 52 1.85 2.64 -2.33
C ILE A 52 3.31 2.29 -2.04
N VAL A 53 3.58 1.14 -1.40
CA VAL A 53 4.95 0.68 -1.14
C VAL A 53 5.69 0.39 -2.43
N SER A 54 5.05 -0.25 -3.42
CA SER A 54 5.65 -0.48 -4.75
C SER A 54 6.01 0.83 -5.45
N ALA A 55 5.13 1.83 -5.39
CA ALA A 55 5.41 3.17 -5.93
C ALA A 55 6.61 3.82 -5.22
N LEU A 56 6.69 3.72 -3.88
CA LEU A 56 7.82 4.23 -3.11
C LEU A 56 9.14 3.53 -3.45
N VAL A 57 9.11 2.20 -3.65
CA VAL A 57 10.29 1.43 -4.04
C VAL A 57 10.78 1.88 -5.41
N VAL A 58 9.92 1.92 -6.43
CA VAL A 58 10.35 2.31 -7.79
C VAL A 58 10.85 3.75 -7.82
N LYS A 59 10.16 4.67 -7.14
CA LYS A 59 10.58 6.07 -7.01
C LYS A 59 11.99 6.21 -6.40
N ASN A 60 12.39 5.29 -5.52
CA ASN A 60 13.64 5.36 -4.78
C ASN A 60 14.60 4.20 -5.11
N LEU A 61 14.39 3.48 -6.21
CA LEU A 61 15.06 2.21 -6.45
C LEU A 61 16.58 2.35 -6.41
N ASP A 62 17.11 3.35 -7.12
CA ASP A 62 18.55 3.64 -7.17
C ASP A 62 19.15 3.89 -5.77
N ARG A 63 18.40 4.57 -4.90
CA ARG A 63 18.82 4.86 -3.51
C ARG A 63 18.77 3.61 -2.64
N ILE A 64 17.78 2.75 -2.85
CA ILE A 64 17.62 1.50 -2.10
C ILE A 64 18.74 0.51 -2.46
N ILE A 65 19.08 0.39 -3.74
CA ILE A 65 20.03 -0.64 -4.22
C ILE A 65 21.50 -0.22 -4.14
N LYS A 66 21.79 1.08 -4.00
CA LYS A 66 23.15 1.67 -4.05
C LYS A 66 24.18 0.86 -3.24
N ASP A 67 23.88 0.63 -1.96
CA ASP A 67 24.80 -0.01 -1.01
C ASP A 67 24.45 -1.47 -0.71
N LYS A 68 23.53 -2.07 -1.48
CA LYS A 68 23.10 -3.46 -1.30
C LYS A 68 24.04 -4.44 -2.00
N PRO A 69 24.21 -5.68 -1.49
CA PRO A 69 24.90 -6.75 -2.20
C PRO A 69 24.19 -7.12 -3.51
N GLU A 70 24.94 -7.65 -4.48
CA GLU A 70 24.44 -7.98 -5.83
C GLU A 70 23.17 -8.84 -5.81
N LYS A 71 23.11 -9.83 -4.91
CA LYS A 71 21.93 -10.69 -4.74
C LYS A 71 20.67 -9.89 -4.35
N GLU A 72 20.81 -8.94 -3.44
CA GLU A 72 19.69 -8.08 -3.01
C GLU A 72 19.30 -7.07 -4.08
N ARG A 73 20.27 -6.48 -4.79
CA ARG A 73 19.99 -5.59 -5.94
C ARG A 73 19.16 -6.33 -6.99
N GLY A 74 19.63 -7.51 -7.39
CA GLY A 74 18.93 -8.35 -8.36
C GLY A 74 17.55 -8.80 -7.88
N TRP A 75 17.35 -8.97 -6.56
CA TRP A 75 16.02 -9.24 -6.01
C TRP A 75 15.08 -8.04 -6.16
N TYR A 76 15.55 -6.83 -5.85
CA TYR A 76 14.77 -5.60 -6.02
C TYR A 76 14.35 -5.37 -7.48
N GLU A 77 15.29 -5.54 -8.41
CA GLU A 77 15.04 -5.36 -9.84
C GLU A 77 14.10 -6.42 -10.45
N LYS A 78 14.10 -7.64 -9.92
CA LYS A 78 13.27 -8.73 -10.44
C LYS A 78 11.91 -8.82 -9.78
N VAL A 79 11.84 -8.55 -8.48
CA VAL A 79 10.66 -8.84 -7.66
C VAL A 79 10.34 -7.70 -6.69
N GLY A 80 11.34 -7.19 -5.96
CA GLY A 80 11.14 -6.24 -4.86
C GLY A 80 10.44 -4.94 -5.28
N TYR A 81 10.63 -4.49 -6.53
CA TYR A 81 9.91 -3.34 -7.11
C TYR A 81 8.39 -3.46 -6.99
N SER A 82 7.85 -4.68 -7.02
CA SER A 82 6.41 -4.96 -6.94
C SER A 82 5.86 -5.04 -5.51
N ALA A 83 6.72 -4.83 -4.50
CA ALA A 83 6.38 -4.96 -3.09
C ALA A 83 5.74 -6.32 -2.73
N PRO A 84 6.41 -7.46 -3.00
CA PRO A 84 5.88 -8.79 -2.71
C PRO A 84 5.59 -8.96 -1.22
N THR A 85 4.51 -9.68 -0.87
CA THR A 85 4.07 -9.86 0.53
C THR A 85 5.19 -10.36 1.44
N THR A 86 5.97 -11.33 0.98
CA THR A 86 7.09 -11.94 1.71
C THR A 86 8.27 -10.99 1.95
N GLY A 87 8.37 -9.91 1.17
CA GLY A 87 9.44 -8.92 1.27
C GLY A 87 9.04 -7.61 1.94
N LEU A 88 7.75 -7.40 2.24
CA LEU A 88 7.22 -6.10 2.68
C LEU A 88 7.91 -5.55 3.93
N ILE A 89 8.24 -6.38 4.92
CA ILE A 89 8.92 -5.95 6.15
C ILE A 89 10.34 -5.45 5.85
N GLY A 90 11.09 -6.16 5.00
CA GLY A 90 12.44 -5.74 4.60
C GLY A 90 12.40 -4.41 3.82
N ILE A 91 11.45 -4.33 2.88
CA ILE A 91 11.21 -3.11 2.10
C ILE A 91 10.84 -1.93 3.01
N SER A 92 10.02 -2.13 4.04
CA SER A 92 9.65 -1.03 4.94
C SER A 92 10.85 -0.46 5.67
N TYR A 93 11.81 -1.30 6.09
CA TYR A 93 13.05 -0.81 6.72
C TYR A 93 13.93 -0.03 5.76
N ASP A 94 14.03 -0.48 4.50
CA ASP A 94 14.74 0.27 3.45
C ASP A 94 14.09 1.64 3.23
N LEU A 95 12.76 1.72 3.20
CA LEU A 95 12.03 2.98 3.03
C LEU A 95 12.12 3.91 4.26
N GLU A 96 12.11 3.36 5.48
CA GLU A 96 12.29 4.13 6.72
C GLU A 96 13.66 4.79 6.78
N ARG A 97 14.72 4.09 6.33
CA ARG A 97 16.07 4.69 6.19
C ARG A 97 16.10 5.88 5.23
N LEU A 98 15.15 5.96 4.29
CA LEU A 98 15.01 7.08 3.36
C LEU A 98 14.05 8.17 3.86
N GLY A 99 13.50 8.02 5.07
CA GLY A 99 12.61 9.00 5.71
C GLY A 99 11.10 8.75 5.51
N TYR A 100 10.71 7.60 4.95
CA TYR A 100 9.29 7.24 4.78
C TYR A 100 8.78 6.46 6.00
N ASN A 101 7.80 6.99 6.71
CA ASN A 101 7.23 6.33 7.89
C ASN A 101 6.17 5.31 7.46
N VAL A 102 6.61 4.10 7.08
CA VAL A 102 5.73 3.05 6.54
C VAL A 102 5.75 1.74 7.34
N GLY A 103 6.66 1.54 8.30
CA GLY A 103 6.79 0.26 8.99
C GLY A 103 5.54 -0.14 9.77
N LEU A 104 4.89 0.80 10.47
CA LEU A 104 3.64 0.52 11.18
C LEU A 104 2.53 0.10 10.20
N ILE A 105 2.34 0.86 9.13
CA ILE A 105 1.23 0.59 8.19
C ILE A 105 1.44 -0.70 7.40
N VAL A 106 2.69 -1.07 7.11
CA VAL A 106 3.02 -2.35 6.51
C VAL A 106 2.66 -3.51 7.43
N ARG A 107 2.91 -3.39 8.74
CA ARG A 107 2.53 -4.43 9.71
C ARG A 107 1.02 -4.57 9.83
N ILE A 108 0.30 -3.45 9.93
CA ILE A 108 -1.18 -3.44 9.92
C ILE A 108 -1.71 -4.12 8.66
N ALA A 109 -1.15 -3.78 7.50
CA ALA A 109 -1.56 -4.37 6.22
C ALA A 109 -1.34 -5.89 6.17
N LEU A 110 -0.24 -6.40 6.73
CA LEU A 110 0.02 -7.84 6.83
C LEU A 110 -0.97 -8.54 7.77
N THR A 111 -1.34 -7.91 8.88
CA THR A 111 -2.38 -8.43 9.78
C THR A 111 -3.74 -8.51 9.06
N LEU A 112 -4.12 -7.46 8.34
CA LEU A 112 -5.34 -7.42 7.53
C LEU A 112 -5.31 -8.42 6.37
N HIS A 113 -4.15 -8.65 5.77
CA HIS A 113 -3.99 -9.68 4.74
C HIS A 113 -4.34 -11.08 5.29
N ALA A 114 -3.81 -11.44 6.45
CA ALA A 114 -4.14 -12.70 7.11
C ALA A 114 -5.64 -12.77 7.47
N PHE A 115 -6.19 -11.71 8.04
CA PHE A 115 -7.62 -11.62 8.34
C PHE A 115 -8.50 -11.79 7.08
N SER A 116 -8.09 -11.25 5.93
CA SER A 116 -8.88 -11.33 4.70
C SER A 116 -9.13 -12.76 4.20
N TYR A 117 -8.29 -13.73 4.58
CA TYR A 117 -8.50 -15.15 4.29
C TYR A 117 -9.16 -15.89 5.45
N ASN A 118 -8.79 -15.55 6.68
CA ASN A 118 -9.12 -16.34 7.85
C ASN A 118 -10.42 -15.90 8.54
N GLY A 119 -10.83 -14.63 8.37
CA GLY A 119 -11.89 -14.01 9.16
C GLY A 119 -11.63 -14.17 10.66
N PHE A 120 -12.71 -14.36 11.42
CA PHE A 120 -12.66 -14.63 12.86
C PHE A 120 -12.50 -16.12 13.19
N ASN A 121 -11.81 -16.90 12.36
CA ASN A 121 -11.52 -18.28 12.71
C ASN A 121 -10.76 -18.33 14.05
N PRO A 122 -11.28 -19.01 15.10
CA PRO A 122 -10.72 -18.96 16.45
C PRO A 122 -9.25 -19.38 16.56
N ASN A 123 -8.77 -20.20 15.62
CA ASN A 123 -7.40 -20.71 15.62
C ASN A 123 -6.42 -19.86 14.79
N LEU A 124 -6.93 -18.92 13.98
CA LEU A 124 -6.15 -18.21 12.97
C LEU A 124 -6.39 -16.68 12.99
N ALA A 125 -7.33 -16.20 13.79
CA ALA A 125 -7.68 -14.79 13.88
C ALA A 125 -6.61 -14.01 14.64
N ASN A 126 -6.09 -12.97 13.98
CA ASN A 126 -5.21 -11.99 14.64
C ASN A 126 -6.02 -10.91 15.37
N HIS A 127 -7.23 -10.64 14.90
CA HIS A 127 -8.16 -9.66 15.47
C HIS A 127 -9.18 -10.35 16.37
N ARG A 128 -9.53 -9.71 17.48
CA ARG A 128 -10.48 -10.25 18.48
C ARG A 128 -11.94 -10.00 18.12
N ASN A 129 -12.21 -8.89 17.42
CA ASN A 129 -13.55 -8.43 17.11
C ASN A 129 -13.53 -7.51 15.88
N GLU A 130 -14.72 -7.11 15.43
CA GLU A 130 -14.91 -6.23 14.27
C GLU A 130 -14.26 -4.86 14.48
N GLU A 131 -14.37 -4.28 15.69
CA GLU A 131 -13.80 -2.97 16.02
C GLU A 131 -12.28 -2.90 15.79
N GLU A 132 -11.54 -3.95 16.17
CA GLU A 132 -10.09 -4.01 15.91
C GLU A 132 -9.77 -4.02 14.41
N VAL A 133 -10.57 -4.74 13.60
CA VAL A 133 -10.41 -4.78 12.14
C VAL A 133 -10.73 -3.43 11.52
N GLU A 134 -11.84 -2.81 11.93
CA GLU A 134 -12.26 -1.48 11.48
C GLU A 134 -11.19 -0.43 11.79
N LYS A 135 -10.62 -0.45 13.00
CA LYS A 135 -9.55 0.46 13.41
C LYS A 135 -8.30 0.32 12.56
N ASP A 136 -7.91 -0.90 12.23
CA ASP A 136 -6.75 -1.18 11.38
C ASP A 136 -6.99 -0.71 9.94
N ILE A 137 -8.17 -0.95 9.37
CA ILE A 137 -8.56 -0.44 8.05
C ILE A 137 -8.52 1.09 8.06
N MET A 138 -9.13 1.73 9.06
CA MET A 138 -9.15 3.18 9.18
C MET A 138 -7.76 3.78 9.38
N SER A 139 -6.85 3.07 10.06
CA SER A 139 -5.43 3.46 10.16
C SER A 139 -4.75 3.50 8.79
N ILE A 140 -5.05 2.54 7.90
CA ILE A 140 -4.59 2.57 6.50
C ILE A 140 -5.16 3.79 5.78
N ILE A 141 -6.47 4.04 5.87
CA ILE A 141 -7.07 5.18 5.17
C ILE A 141 -6.47 6.52 5.65
N GLN A 142 -6.29 6.69 6.95
CA GLN A 142 -5.65 7.88 7.52
C GLN A 142 -4.20 8.03 7.05
N PHE A 143 -3.44 6.93 6.98
CA PHE A 143 -2.10 6.96 6.40
C PHE A 143 -2.13 7.47 4.96
N LEU A 144 -3.05 6.98 4.13
CA LEU A 144 -3.19 7.40 2.73
C LEU A 144 -3.48 8.89 2.63
N THR A 145 -4.50 9.37 3.34
CA THR A 145 -4.96 10.77 3.27
C THR A 145 -3.89 11.75 3.76
N ASN A 146 -3.10 11.35 4.75
CA ASN A 146 -2.14 12.24 5.39
C ASN A 146 -0.76 12.27 4.71
N ASN A 147 -0.38 11.19 4.00
CA ASN A 147 1.01 11.01 3.55
C ASN A 147 1.19 10.90 2.03
N VAL A 148 0.23 10.32 1.30
CA VAL A 148 0.44 9.93 -0.10
C VAL A 148 0.79 11.15 -0.97
N LYS A 149 0.07 12.27 -0.83
CA LYS A 149 0.37 13.49 -1.59
C LYS A 149 1.79 14.00 -1.32
N LYS A 150 2.20 14.05 -0.05
CA LYS A 150 3.55 14.46 0.36
C LYS A 150 4.63 13.54 -0.22
N TYR A 151 4.38 12.23 -0.27
CA TYR A 151 5.37 11.26 -0.72
C TYR A 151 5.58 11.25 -2.24
N PHE A 152 4.60 11.73 -3.01
CA PHE A 152 4.59 11.66 -4.47
C PHE A 152 4.38 13.01 -5.16
N GLU A 153 4.69 14.12 -4.50
CA GLU A 153 4.50 15.48 -5.00
C GLU A 153 5.08 15.70 -6.41
N ASP A 154 6.27 15.16 -6.68
CA ASP A 154 6.98 15.23 -7.96
C ASP A 154 6.32 14.47 -9.12
N THR A 155 5.41 13.54 -8.81
CA THR A 155 4.67 12.74 -9.80
C THR A 155 3.17 13.03 -9.76
N TRP A 156 2.72 13.94 -8.89
CA TRP A 156 1.32 14.27 -8.65
C TRP A 156 0.65 14.89 -9.88
N ASN A 157 -0.64 14.59 -10.08
CA ASN A 157 -1.44 15.15 -11.16
C ASN A 157 -2.92 15.26 -10.77
N GLU A 158 -3.72 15.86 -11.65
CA GLU A 158 -5.15 16.09 -11.41
C GLU A 158 -5.94 14.79 -11.15
N LYS A 159 -5.55 13.69 -11.81
CA LYS A 159 -6.21 12.39 -11.62
C LYS A 159 -5.98 11.86 -10.21
N LEU A 160 -4.75 11.94 -9.70
CA LEU A 160 -4.41 11.54 -8.33
C LEU A 160 -5.07 12.47 -7.30
N GLU A 161 -5.11 13.77 -7.57
CA GLU A 161 -5.81 14.73 -6.73
C GLU A 161 -7.32 14.41 -6.63
N LYS A 162 -7.95 14.05 -7.75
CA LYS A 162 -9.36 13.65 -7.78
C LYS A 162 -9.63 12.41 -6.95
N GLU A 163 -8.82 11.36 -7.08
CA GLU A 163 -9.01 10.13 -6.29
C GLU A 163 -8.71 10.35 -4.80
N LEU A 164 -7.70 11.15 -4.46
CA LEU A 164 -7.43 11.51 -3.07
C LEU A 164 -8.61 12.26 -2.45
N LYS A 165 -9.20 13.23 -3.17
CA LYS A 165 -10.40 13.94 -2.73
C LYS A 165 -11.58 12.99 -2.55
N ALA A 166 -11.81 12.08 -3.50
CA ALA A 166 -12.86 11.08 -3.39
C ALA A 166 -12.70 10.20 -2.15
N LEU A 167 -11.47 9.76 -1.84
CA LEU A 167 -11.17 8.99 -0.63
C LEU A 167 -11.50 9.77 0.64
N THR A 168 -11.12 11.05 0.70
CA THR A 168 -11.40 11.92 1.86
C THR A 168 -12.88 12.23 2.03
N THR A 169 -13.62 12.45 0.94
CA THR A 169 -15.08 12.66 1.00
C THR A 169 -15.80 11.42 1.51
N VAL A 170 -15.35 10.22 1.14
CA VAL A 170 -15.88 8.95 1.66
C VAL A 170 -15.49 8.72 3.13
N GLN A 171 -14.58 9.49 3.75
CA GLN A 171 -14.38 9.43 5.20
C GLN A 171 -15.42 10.22 5.99
N GLN A 172 -16.05 11.23 5.40
CA GLN A 172 -17.08 12.03 6.07
C GLN A 172 -18.41 11.24 6.10
N PRO A 173 -19.07 11.12 7.26
CA PRO A 173 -20.39 10.47 7.36
C PRO A 173 -21.46 11.22 6.56
#